data_AF-A0A183GA13-F1
#
_entry.id   AF-A0A183GA13-F1
#
_cell.length_a   1.000
_cell.length_b   1.000
_cell.length_c   1.000
_cell.angle_alpha   90.00
_cell.angle_beta   90.00
_cell.angle_gamma   90.00
#
_symmetry.space_group_name_H-M   'P 1'
#
loop_
_entity.id
_entity.type
_entity.pdbx_description
1 polymer ?
#
loop_
_entity_poly.entity_id
_entity_poly.type
_entity_poly.pdbx_seq_one_letter_code
_entity_poly.pdbx_strand_id
1 'polypeptide(L)'
;MYGKSGWLMRSFEEWPEDFEQTSSFFRSGSSLLLHVSNQPGAVRLGRNPNDEVLQRSLRNLDRIPGTEYHAVGVLYVGLQQETEVQILANVHGSERYARFLKLLGSPIPLDKHPGGLLPGKHGTYTYEYQDELSKITFLVATLMPCSENDPNCNMKKKLIGNNFVSIVFNESGAPFRLGSVCGQFAHVAIEVIPYDANTVLLQLHAKQEISCWLATRRALLSDRCAVRLLRKMIVRTQLSVNVWRSVQDNDDQPYISSGVDRLRKIIAIRERFATLQPQRDVT
;
A
#
# COMPACT_ATOMS: atom_id res chain seq x y z
N MET A 1 -10.48 23.20 23.96
CA MET A 1 -11.90 22.83 23.76
C MET A 1 -12.08 22.38 22.32
N TYR A 2 -11.85 21.09 22.03
CA TYR A 2 -12.00 20.53 20.68
C TYR A 2 -13.25 19.65 20.61
N GLY A 3 -14.03 19.80 19.54
CA GLY A 3 -15.36 19.23 19.34
C GLY A 3 -15.41 17.71 19.40
N LYS A 4 -16.40 17.19 20.14
CA LYS A 4 -16.56 15.77 20.51
C LYS A 4 -17.62 15.00 19.69
N SER A 5 -17.70 15.21 18.38
CA SER A 5 -18.59 14.41 17.53
C SER A 5 -18.08 14.33 16.10
N GLY A 6 -18.10 13.12 15.52
CA GLY A 6 -17.76 12.84 14.13
C GLY A 6 -19.01 12.40 13.36
N TRP A 7 -19.14 12.87 12.12
CA TRP A 7 -20.26 12.62 11.22
C TRP A 7 -19.75 11.97 9.94
N LEU A 8 -20.57 11.12 9.30
CA LEU A 8 -20.23 10.42 8.07
C LEU A 8 -21.34 10.63 7.03
N MET A 9 -20.96 11.00 5.80
CA MET A 9 -21.87 11.40 4.71
C MET A 9 -21.58 10.61 3.42
N ARG A 10 -22.60 10.33 2.59
CA ARG A 10 -22.44 9.77 1.23
C ARG A 10 -22.15 10.91 0.23
N SER A 11 -21.48 10.58 -0.88
CA SER A 11 -21.09 11.52 -1.93
C SER A 11 -22.30 12.29 -2.50
N PHE A 12 -22.13 13.59 -2.72
CA PHE A 12 -23.11 14.45 -3.38
C PHE A 12 -23.17 14.13 -4.88
N GLU A 13 -24.38 13.91 -5.42
CA GLU A 13 -24.61 13.74 -6.86
C GLU A 13 -24.79 15.08 -7.60
N GLU A 14 -25.07 16.17 -6.88
CA GLU A 14 -25.19 17.52 -7.46
C GLU A 14 -24.50 18.55 -6.57
N TRP A 15 -23.76 19.46 -7.19
CA TRP A 15 -23.02 20.53 -6.53
C TRP A 15 -23.96 21.74 -6.36
N PRO A 16 -24.29 22.18 -5.13
CA PRO A 16 -25.16 23.32 -4.93
C PRO A 16 -24.53 24.62 -5.47
N GLU A 17 -25.31 25.42 -6.21
CA GLU A 17 -24.87 26.68 -6.84
C GLU A 17 -24.44 27.77 -5.82
N ASP A 18 -24.73 27.57 -4.54
CA ASP A 18 -24.40 28.49 -3.44
C ASP A 18 -23.07 28.17 -2.75
N PHE A 19 -22.36 27.11 -3.15
CA PHE A 19 -21.12 26.67 -2.52
C PHE A 19 -20.00 27.75 -2.57
N GLU A 20 -19.96 28.56 -3.64
CA GLU A 20 -18.97 29.64 -3.79
C GLU A 20 -19.29 30.92 -3.00
N GLN A 21 -20.50 31.06 -2.45
CA GLN A 21 -20.88 32.26 -1.66
C GLN A 21 -20.31 32.24 -0.22
N THR A 22 -19.61 31.16 0.15
CA THR A 22 -19.11 30.90 1.51
C THR A 22 -17.89 31.73 1.93
N SER A 23 -17.26 32.47 1.00
CA SER A 23 -16.09 33.32 1.29
C SER A 23 -16.37 34.52 2.21
N SER A 24 -17.65 34.84 2.46
CA SER A 24 -18.07 36.02 3.24
C SER A 24 -18.59 35.73 4.66
N PHE A 25 -18.68 34.47 5.08
CA PHE A 25 -19.24 34.13 6.39
C PHE A 25 -18.18 33.97 7.49
N PHE A 26 -18.01 35.00 8.32
CA PHE A 26 -17.55 34.82 9.70
C PHE A 26 -18.69 34.21 10.54
N ARG A 27 -18.99 32.92 10.35
CA ARG A 27 -19.88 32.17 11.24
C ARG A 27 -19.14 30.97 11.84
N SER A 28 -19.35 30.76 13.14
CA SER A 28 -18.89 29.58 13.87
C SER A 28 -19.27 28.33 13.07
N GLY A 29 -18.32 27.46 12.71
CA GLY A 29 -18.56 26.25 11.90
C GLY A 29 -19.64 25.31 12.45
N SER A 30 -20.16 25.58 13.64
CA SER A 30 -21.34 24.95 14.23
C SER A 30 -22.62 25.12 13.41
N SER A 31 -22.84 26.24 12.69
CA SER A 31 -24.08 26.43 11.92
C SER A 31 -24.17 25.51 10.70
N LEU A 32 -23.04 25.28 10.01
CA LEU A 32 -22.95 24.33 8.89
C LEU A 32 -23.15 22.89 9.37
N LEU A 33 -22.50 22.53 10.49
CA LEU A 33 -22.69 21.21 11.10
C LEU A 33 -24.14 20.97 11.53
N LEU A 34 -24.83 21.99 12.07
CA LEU A 34 -26.23 21.89 12.44
C LEU A 34 -27.11 21.63 11.21
N HIS A 35 -26.86 22.36 10.12
CA HIS A 35 -27.56 22.18 8.86
C HIS A 35 -27.36 20.75 8.32
N VAL A 36 -26.13 20.25 8.28
CA VAL A 36 -25.80 18.88 7.86
C VAL A 36 -26.45 17.83 8.78
N SER A 37 -26.49 18.08 10.10
CA SER A 37 -27.10 17.15 11.06
C SER A 37 -28.63 17.06 10.97
N ASN A 38 -29.27 18.09 10.40
CA ASN A 38 -30.72 18.14 10.21
C ASN A 38 -31.17 17.55 8.86
N GLN A 39 -30.24 17.11 8.02
CA GLN A 39 -30.57 16.49 6.73
C GLN A 39 -31.21 15.10 6.94
N PRO A 40 -32.22 14.74 6.11
CA PRO A 40 -32.82 13.42 6.16
C PRO A 40 -31.77 12.34 5.87
N GLY A 41 -31.60 11.39 6.79
CA GLY A 41 -30.59 10.32 6.70
C GLY A 41 -29.32 10.55 7.54
N ALA A 42 -29.16 11.71 8.17
CA ALA A 42 -28.11 11.93 9.16
C ALA A 42 -28.31 11.01 10.37
N VAL A 43 -27.29 10.21 10.70
CA VAL A 43 -27.32 9.30 11.84
C VAL A 43 -26.42 9.84 12.94
N ARG A 44 -26.99 10.03 14.13
CA ARG A 44 -26.21 10.37 15.32
C ARG A 44 -25.51 9.10 15.85
N LEU A 45 -24.19 9.19 16.02
CA LEU A 45 -23.38 8.12 16.59
C LEU A 45 -23.11 8.39 18.07
N GLY A 46 -23.38 7.38 18.91
CA GLY A 46 -23.10 7.42 20.34
C GLY A 46 -24.10 8.23 21.18
N ARG A 47 -24.45 7.69 22.35
CA ARG A 47 -25.26 8.41 23.36
C ARG A 47 -24.41 9.39 24.18
N ASN A 48 -23.17 8.99 24.47
CA ASN A 48 -22.21 9.75 25.27
C ASN A 48 -21.01 10.19 24.42
N PRO A 49 -20.58 11.47 24.51
CA PRO A 49 -19.47 12.00 23.72
C PRO A 49 -18.09 11.45 24.10
N ASN A 50 -17.97 10.77 25.25
CA ASN A 50 -16.74 10.15 25.74
C ASN A 50 -16.76 8.61 25.62
N ASP A 51 -17.59 8.03 24.75
CA ASP A 51 -17.59 6.58 24.54
C ASP A 51 -16.24 6.12 23.98
N GLU A 52 -15.43 5.48 24.82
CA GLU A 52 -14.10 5.00 24.46
C GLU A 52 -14.13 3.98 23.32
N VAL A 53 -15.20 3.20 23.21
CA VAL A 53 -15.34 2.14 22.18
C VAL A 53 -15.64 2.76 20.83
N LEU A 54 -16.51 3.78 20.78
CA LEU A 54 -16.76 4.55 19.56
C LEU A 54 -15.48 5.27 19.11
N GLN A 55 -14.81 5.96 20.04
CA GLN A 55 -13.57 6.68 19.74
C GLN A 55 -12.45 5.74 19.25
N ARG A 56 -12.34 4.53 19.82
CA ARG A 56 -11.41 3.51 19.33
C ARG A 56 -11.78 3.03 17.92
N SER A 57 -13.07 2.81 17.65
CA SER A 57 -13.56 2.39 16.33
C SER A 57 -13.28 3.45 15.26
N LEU A 58 -13.48 4.73 15.56
CA LEU A 58 -13.17 5.85 14.66
C LEU A 58 -11.66 5.96 14.41
N ARG A 59 -10.83 5.87 15.46
CA ARG A 59 -9.36 5.85 15.28
C ARG A 59 -8.89 4.68 14.42
N ASN A 60 -9.53 3.51 14.54
CA ASN A 60 -9.23 2.36 13.71
C ASN A 60 -9.69 2.58 12.25
N LEU A 61 -10.83 3.24 12.04
CA LEU A 61 -11.27 3.64 10.71
C LEU A 61 -10.25 4.57 10.05
N ASP A 62 -9.76 5.59 10.75
CA ASP A 62 -8.78 6.55 10.21
C ASP A 62 -7.45 5.92 9.80
N ARG A 63 -7.12 4.73 10.33
CA ARG A 63 -5.93 3.97 9.94
C ARG A 63 -6.08 3.20 8.63
N ILE A 64 -7.30 3.06 8.10
CA ILE A 64 -7.56 2.39 6.82
C ILE A 64 -7.46 3.45 5.71
N PRO A 65 -6.41 3.45 4.88
CA PRO A 65 -6.26 4.46 3.84
C PRO A 65 -7.40 4.36 2.81
N GLY A 66 -7.72 5.47 2.16
CA GLY A 66 -8.67 5.49 1.03
C GLY A 66 -8.05 5.10 -0.31
N THR A 67 -6.72 5.02 -0.36
CA THR A 67 -5.91 4.69 -1.55
C THR A 67 -5.17 3.38 -1.28
N GLU A 68 -5.03 2.54 -2.30
CA GLU A 68 -4.26 1.31 -2.17
C GLU A 68 -2.79 1.62 -1.92
N TYR A 69 -2.21 0.94 -0.94
CA TYR A 69 -0.82 1.13 -0.58
C TYR A 69 -0.06 -0.20 -0.72
N HIS A 70 1.07 -0.15 -1.44
CA HIS A 70 1.90 -1.32 -1.72
C HIS A 70 3.36 -1.04 -1.34
N ALA A 71 3.90 -1.85 -0.42
CA ALA A 71 5.33 -1.87 -0.14
C ALA A 71 5.95 -3.09 -0.83
N VAL A 72 6.95 -2.87 -1.68
CA VAL A 72 7.54 -3.92 -2.52
C VAL A 72 9.04 -3.96 -2.34
N GLY A 73 9.57 -5.11 -1.97
CA GLY A 73 11.02 -5.34 -1.88
C GLY A 73 11.70 -5.20 -3.24
N VAL A 74 12.85 -4.54 -3.32
CA VAL A 74 13.69 -4.53 -4.53
C VAL A 74 15.08 -5.04 -4.20
N LEU A 75 15.42 -6.17 -4.80
CA LEU A 75 16.67 -6.91 -4.60
C LEU A 75 17.53 -6.83 -5.86
N TYR A 76 18.85 -6.83 -5.67
CA TYR A 76 19.84 -6.90 -6.74
C TYR A 76 20.66 -8.18 -6.57
N VAL A 77 20.74 -8.99 -7.62
CA VAL A 77 21.53 -10.23 -7.64
C VAL A 77 22.66 -10.07 -8.65
N GLY A 78 23.88 -9.95 -8.15
CA GLY A 78 25.09 -9.86 -8.95
C GLY A 78 25.65 -11.22 -9.36
N LEU A 79 26.76 -11.19 -10.10
CA LEU A 79 27.50 -12.40 -10.51
C LEU A 79 27.87 -13.25 -9.28
N GLN A 80 27.68 -14.57 -9.41
CA GLN A 80 28.06 -15.57 -8.39
C GLN A 80 27.38 -15.40 -7.01
N GLN A 81 26.34 -14.56 -6.90
CA GLN A 81 25.57 -14.43 -5.68
C GLN A 81 24.41 -15.43 -5.67
N GLU A 82 24.43 -16.35 -4.72
CA GLU A 82 23.40 -17.39 -4.59
C GLU A 82 22.67 -17.34 -3.25
N THR A 83 23.34 -16.80 -2.22
CA THR A 83 22.79 -16.78 -0.86
C THR A 83 22.00 -15.50 -0.58
N GLU A 84 20.94 -15.62 0.22
CA GLU A 84 20.12 -14.49 0.68
C GLU A 84 20.99 -13.38 1.32
N VAL A 85 21.96 -13.77 2.15
CA VAL A 85 22.84 -12.84 2.85
C VAL A 85 23.71 -12.05 1.88
N GLN A 86 24.34 -12.70 0.89
CA GLN A 86 25.14 -12.02 -0.14
C GLN A 86 24.31 -10.96 -0.89
N ILE A 87 23.06 -11.31 -1.22
CA ILE A 87 22.18 -10.44 -1.98
C ILE A 87 21.69 -9.25 -1.14
N LEU A 88 21.32 -9.48 0.12
CA LEU A 88 20.92 -8.42 1.05
C LEU A 88 22.09 -7.52 1.45
N ALA A 89 23.31 -8.07 1.50
CA ALA A 89 24.52 -7.33 1.85
C ALA A 89 24.94 -6.32 0.78
N ASN A 90 24.40 -6.40 -0.45
CA ASN A 90 24.65 -5.41 -1.49
C ASN A 90 24.28 -4.00 -1.02
N VAL A 91 25.24 -3.06 -1.15
CA VAL A 91 25.08 -1.61 -0.87
C VAL A 91 25.09 -0.77 -2.15
N HIS A 92 25.38 -1.40 -3.28
CA HIS A 92 25.24 -0.84 -4.62
C HIS A 92 24.91 -1.97 -5.60
N GLY A 93 24.39 -1.62 -6.77
CA GLY A 93 24.27 -2.56 -7.89
C GLY A 93 25.04 -2.03 -9.10
N SER A 94 24.77 -2.58 -10.28
CA SER A 94 25.35 -2.09 -11.52
C SER A 94 24.80 -0.73 -11.96
N GLU A 95 25.47 -0.09 -12.92
CA GLU A 95 24.94 1.12 -13.58
C GLU A 95 23.58 0.83 -14.24
N ARG A 96 23.43 -0.36 -14.85
CA ARG A 96 22.19 -0.81 -15.48
C ARG A 96 21.04 -0.87 -14.47
N TYR A 97 21.29 -1.43 -13.30
CA TYR A 97 20.36 -1.47 -12.17
C TYR A 97 20.01 -0.07 -11.66
N ALA A 98 21.01 0.81 -11.46
CA ALA A 98 20.78 2.16 -10.99
C ALA A 98 19.92 2.98 -11.97
N ARG A 99 20.12 2.82 -13.29
CA ARG A 99 19.26 3.42 -14.32
C ARG A 99 17.83 2.88 -14.26
N PHE A 100 17.67 1.58 -14.06
CA PHE A 100 16.35 0.96 -13.94
C PHE A 100 15.59 1.44 -12.69
N LEU A 101 16.27 1.57 -11.53
CA LEU A 101 15.67 2.10 -10.30
C LEU A 101 15.05 3.49 -10.49
N LYS A 102 15.75 4.39 -11.21
CA LYS A 102 15.25 5.74 -11.51
C LYS A 102 13.97 5.73 -12.34
N LEU A 103 13.71 4.66 -13.08
CA LEU A 103 12.49 4.52 -13.86
C LEU A 103 11.33 4.01 -12.98
N LEU A 104 11.59 3.30 -11.89
CA LEU A 104 10.56 2.71 -11.01
C LEU A 104 9.66 3.76 -10.38
N GLY A 105 10.19 4.92 -10.00
CA GLY A 105 9.44 5.99 -9.36
C GLY A 105 10.30 7.23 -9.13
N SER A 106 9.76 8.17 -8.36
CA SER A 106 10.45 9.39 -7.94
C SER A 106 11.18 9.14 -6.61
N PRO A 107 12.39 9.69 -6.41
CA PRO A 107 13.06 9.61 -5.12
C PRO A 107 12.31 10.42 -4.06
N ILE A 108 12.13 9.84 -2.88
CA ILE A 108 11.46 10.46 -1.74
C ILE A 108 12.29 10.28 -0.45
N PRO A 109 12.32 11.29 0.45
CA PRO A 109 12.98 11.15 1.74
C PRO A 109 12.21 10.19 2.67
N LEU A 110 12.92 9.63 3.66
CA LEU A 110 12.32 8.69 4.61
C LEU A 110 11.57 9.34 5.78
N ASP A 111 11.47 10.67 5.84
CA ASP A 111 10.92 11.43 6.98
C ASP A 111 9.47 11.06 7.34
N LYS A 112 8.68 10.66 6.34
CA LYS A 112 7.27 10.23 6.52
C LYS A 112 7.12 8.72 6.73
N HIS A 113 8.23 8.03 6.97
CA HIS A 113 8.29 6.59 7.16
C HIS A 113 7.64 5.75 6.04
N PRO A 114 7.93 6.04 4.76
CA PRO A 114 7.28 5.35 3.63
C PRO A 114 7.61 3.85 3.71
N GLY A 115 6.57 3.01 3.71
CA GLY A 115 6.74 1.54 3.77
C GLY A 115 7.35 1.03 5.07
N GLY A 116 7.27 1.83 6.15
CA GLY A 116 7.93 1.50 7.41
C GLY A 116 9.44 1.72 7.40
N LEU A 117 9.98 2.35 6.35
CA LEU A 117 11.38 2.76 6.32
C LEU A 117 11.61 3.88 7.34
N LEU A 118 12.76 3.89 8.02
CA LEU A 118 13.05 4.82 9.11
C LEU A 118 14.30 5.62 8.73
N PRO A 119 14.27 6.96 8.82
CA PRO A 119 15.43 7.79 8.54
C PRO A 119 16.56 7.44 9.53
N GLY A 120 17.80 7.42 9.04
CA GLY A 120 18.99 7.07 9.85
C GLY A 120 19.16 5.56 10.14
N LYS A 121 18.12 4.74 9.96
CA LYS A 121 18.22 3.27 10.10
C LYS A 121 18.17 2.54 8.77
N HIS A 122 17.30 2.97 7.85
CA HIS A 122 17.04 2.26 6.59
C HIS A 122 17.51 3.04 5.35
N GLY A 123 18.39 4.04 5.56
CA GLY A 123 18.92 4.91 4.50
C GLY A 123 18.42 6.35 4.65
N THR A 124 18.55 7.11 3.56
CA THR A 124 18.16 8.54 3.49
C THR A 124 16.95 8.77 2.58
N TYR A 125 16.81 7.98 1.51
CA TYR A 125 15.70 8.07 0.57
C TYR A 125 15.33 6.68 0.03
N THR A 126 14.16 6.61 -0.61
CA THR A 126 13.78 5.48 -1.45
C THR A 126 13.03 5.97 -2.70
N TYR A 127 12.52 5.05 -3.53
CA TYR A 127 11.69 5.38 -4.68
C TYR A 127 10.21 5.12 -4.41
N GLU A 128 9.36 5.96 -4.97
CA GLU A 128 7.92 5.83 -4.89
C GLU A 128 7.26 6.16 -6.23
N TYR A 129 6.25 5.37 -6.57
CA TYR A 129 5.33 5.67 -7.66
C TYR A 129 3.93 5.84 -7.10
N GLN A 130 3.21 6.85 -7.60
CA GLN A 130 1.83 7.08 -7.23
C GLN A 130 1.01 7.35 -8.50
N ASP A 131 -0.15 6.71 -8.59
CA ASP A 131 -1.21 7.07 -9.51
C ASP A 131 -2.48 7.48 -8.73
N GLU A 132 -3.60 7.63 -9.42
CA GLU A 132 -4.85 8.11 -8.82
C GLU A 132 -5.42 7.16 -7.77
N LEU A 133 -5.13 5.85 -7.87
CA LEU A 133 -5.77 4.81 -7.07
C LEU A 133 -4.81 4.08 -6.13
N SER A 134 -3.51 4.14 -6.42
CA SER A 134 -2.50 3.34 -5.75
C SER A 134 -1.18 4.09 -5.56
N LYS A 135 -0.48 3.69 -4.49
CA LYS A 135 0.86 4.16 -4.15
C LYS A 135 1.77 2.96 -3.91
N ILE A 136 2.88 2.91 -4.63
CA ILE A 136 3.89 1.86 -4.57
C ILE A 136 5.17 2.47 -4.00
N THR A 137 5.54 2.07 -2.78
CA THR A 137 6.83 2.39 -2.18
C THR A 137 7.76 1.20 -2.38
N PHE A 138 8.91 1.45 -3.00
CA PHE A 138 9.92 0.43 -3.22
C PHE A 138 10.84 0.34 -1.99
N LEU A 139 11.04 -0.84 -1.42
CA LEU A 139 11.98 -1.09 -0.32
C LEU A 139 13.29 -1.59 -0.93
N VAL A 140 14.16 -0.64 -1.34
CA VAL A 140 15.35 -0.95 -2.12
C VAL A 140 16.49 -1.40 -1.20
N ALA A 141 16.87 -2.68 -1.25
CA ALA A 141 17.86 -3.28 -0.35
C ALA A 141 19.23 -2.59 -0.43
N THR A 142 19.62 -2.17 -1.63
CA THR A 142 20.91 -1.51 -1.89
C THR A 142 20.98 -0.08 -1.34
N LEU A 143 19.84 0.57 -1.07
CA LEU A 143 19.81 1.88 -0.41
C LEU A 143 19.81 1.78 1.11
N MET A 144 19.62 0.58 1.66
CA MET A 144 19.65 0.34 3.10
C MET A 144 21.10 0.08 3.56
N PRO A 145 21.54 0.69 4.67
CA PRO A 145 22.88 0.44 5.19
C PRO A 145 23.02 -0.99 5.71
N CYS A 146 24.22 -1.54 5.60
CA CYS A 146 24.62 -2.77 6.29
C CYS A 146 25.26 -2.41 7.63
N SER A 147 24.99 -3.18 8.67
CA SER A 147 25.60 -3.01 9.99
C SER A 147 26.60 -4.14 10.22
N GLU A 148 27.78 -3.83 10.72
CA GLU A 148 28.80 -4.85 11.10
C GLU A 148 28.27 -5.80 12.19
N ASN A 149 27.38 -5.30 13.05
CA ASN A 149 26.71 -6.07 14.10
C ASN A 149 25.51 -6.91 13.58
N ASP A 150 25.21 -6.87 12.29
CA ASP A 150 24.14 -7.64 11.64
C ASP A 150 24.65 -8.36 10.37
N PRO A 151 25.59 -9.33 10.51
CA PRO A 151 26.21 -10.00 9.37
C PRO A 151 25.20 -10.78 8.50
N ASN A 152 24.06 -11.17 9.09
CA ASN A 152 22.98 -11.88 8.37
C ASN A 152 21.95 -10.92 7.74
N CYS A 153 22.17 -9.61 7.81
CA CYS A 153 21.27 -8.59 7.26
C CYS A 153 19.81 -8.74 7.74
N ASN A 154 19.60 -9.15 9.00
CA ASN A 154 18.29 -9.39 9.58
C ASN A 154 17.39 -8.15 9.54
N MET A 155 17.97 -6.96 9.68
CA MET A 155 17.22 -5.70 9.62
C MET A 155 16.61 -5.47 8.23
N LYS A 156 17.39 -5.70 7.15
CA LYS A 156 16.88 -5.64 5.78
C LYS A 156 15.87 -6.75 5.53
N LYS A 157 16.18 -7.97 5.97
CA LYS A 157 15.32 -9.15 5.83
C LYS A 157 13.95 -8.95 6.50
N LYS A 158 13.89 -8.33 7.68
CA LYS A 158 12.63 -8.06 8.38
C LYS A 158 11.71 -7.12 7.60
N LEU A 159 12.27 -6.18 6.84
CA LEU A 159 11.47 -5.27 6.01
C LEU A 159 11.09 -5.90 4.67
N ILE A 160 12.05 -6.55 4.01
CA ILE A 160 11.89 -7.05 2.65
C ILE A 160 11.21 -8.43 2.64
N GLY A 161 11.68 -9.37 3.47
CA GLY A 161 11.22 -10.75 3.53
C GLY A 161 9.82 -10.94 4.12
N ASN A 162 9.22 -9.89 4.69
CA ASN A 162 7.82 -9.89 5.12
C ASN A 162 6.84 -9.43 4.03
N ASN A 163 7.32 -9.01 2.86
CA ASN A 163 6.44 -8.62 1.76
C ASN A 163 6.07 -9.84 0.91
N PHE A 164 4.84 -9.85 0.39
CA PHE A 164 4.38 -10.94 -0.47
C PHE A 164 4.93 -10.86 -1.89
N VAL A 165 5.21 -9.64 -2.35
CA VAL A 165 5.72 -9.34 -3.69
C VAL A 165 7.09 -8.69 -3.57
N SER A 166 8.05 -9.20 -4.35
CA SER A 166 9.38 -8.62 -4.48
C SER A 166 9.80 -8.48 -5.94
N ILE A 167 10.60 -7.48 -6.25
CA ILE A 167 11.29 -7.31 -7.54
C ILE A 167 12.72 -7.81 -7.35
N VAL A 168 13.18 -8.65 -8.28
CA VAL A 168 14.55 -9.16 -8.27
C VAL A 168 15.23 -8.75 -9.56
N PHE A 169 16.16 -7.81 -9.49
CA PHE A 169 16.98 -7.44 -10.63
C PHE A 169 18.15 -8.43 -10.73
N ASN A 170 18.10 -9.34 -11.70
CA ASN A 170 19.00 -10.49 -11.77
C ASN A 170 20.05 -10.31 -12.88
N GLU A 171 21.30 -10.06 -12.48
CA GLU A 171 22.50 -10.02 -13.34
C GLU A 171 23.44 -11.20 -13.07
N SER A 172 23.02 -12.19 -12.28
CA SER A 172 23.86 -13.35 -11.95
C SER A 172 24.10 -14.30 -13.13
N GLY A 173 23.20 -14.29 -14.12
CA GLY A 173 23.15 -15.27 -15.21
C GLY A 173 22.55 -16.62 -14.81
N ALA A 174 22.25 -16.83 -13.53
CA ALA A 174 21.65 -18.05 -13.01
C ALA A 174 20.11 -17.95 -12.96
N PRO A 175 19.39 -19.08 -13.15
CA PRO A 175 17.93 -19.09 -13.04
C PRO A 175 17.46 -18.79 -11.61
N PHE A 176 16.59 -17.79 -11.46
CA PHE A 176 15.99 -17.47 -10.16
C PHE A 176 14.97 -18.53 -9.72
N ARG A 177 14.93 -18.81 -8.41
CA ARG A 177 13.93 -19.68 -7.78
C ARG A 177 13.23 -18.93 -6.65
N LEU A 178 11.90 -18.97 -6.63
CA LEU A 178 11.14 -18.38 -5.54
C LEU A 178 11.51 -19.08 -4.20
N GLY A 179 11.80 -18.28 -3.17
CA GLY A 179 12.17 -18.77 -1.84
C GLY A 179 13.68 -18.79 -1.54
N SER A 180 14.57 -18.63 -2.53
CA SER A 180 16.01 -18.55 -2.26
C SER A 180 16.44 -17.22 -1.63
N VAL A 181 15.79 -16.11 -2.00
CA VAL A 181 16.19 -14.75 -1.61
C VAL A 181 15.08 -13.93 -0.96
N CYS A 182 13.82 -14.21 -1.30
CA CYS A 182 12.68 -13.38 -0.88
C CYS A 182 12.06 -13.83 0.46
N GLY A 183 12.70 -14.75 1.19
CA GLY A 183 12.16 -15.35 2.40
C GLY A 183 10.98 -16.30 2.14
N GLN A 184 10.52 -16.98 3.20
CA GLN A 184 9.43 -17.98 3.13
C GLN A 184 8.05 -17.36 2.84
N PHE A 185 7.87 -16.09 3.20
CA PHE A 185 6.61 -15.36 3.07
C PHE A 185 6.41 -14.72 1.69
N ALA A 186 7.43 -14.71 0.83
CA ALA A 186 7.24 -14.28 -0.55
C ALA A 186 6.34 -15.26 -1.30
N HIS A 187 5.24 -14.73 -1.83
CA HIS A 187 4.31 -15.48 -2.67
C HIS A 187 4.64 -15.26 -4.14
N VAL A 188 5.21 -14.09 -4.47
CA VAL A 188 5.51 -13.67 -5.82
C VAL A 188 6.85 -12.94 -5.86
N ALA A 189 7.66 -13.26 -6.86
CA ALA A 189 8.84 -12.50 -7.26
C ALA A 189 8.75 -12.15 -8.75
N ILE A 190 8.94 -10.88 -9.07
CA ILE A 190 9.03 -10.40 -10.44
C ILE A 190 10.51 -10.19 -10.75
N GLU A 191 11.06 -11.14 -11.48
CA GLU A 191 12.45 -11.12 -11.92
C GLU A 191 12.59 -10.19 -13.13
N VAL A 192 13.59 -9.31 -13.06
CA VAL A 192 13.99 -8.39 -14.12
C VAL A 192 15.37 -8.81 -14.58
N ILE A 193 15.46 -9.38 -15.77
CA ILE A 193 16.72 -9.85 -16.37
C ILE A 193 17.10 -8.85 -17.46
N PRO A 194 18.22 -8.11 -17.34
CA PRO A 194 18.68 -7.24 -18.41
C PRO A 194 19.06 -8.09 -19.63
N TYR A 195 18.47 -7.76 -20.78
CA TYR A 195 18.72 -8.46 -22.04
C TYR A 195 19.72 -7.69 -22.90
N ASP A 196 19.54 -6.37 -22.99
CA ASP A 196 20.49 -5.43 -23.60
C ASP A 196 20.54 -4.10 -22.81
N ALA A 197 21.11 -3.07 -23.43
CA ALA A 197 21.28 -1.75 -22.83
C ALA A 197 19.97 -1.05 -22.43
N ASN A 198 18.86 -1.34 -23.12
CA ASN A 198 17.57 -0.65 -23.03
C ASN A 198 16.35 -1.58 -22.96
N THR A 199 16.56 -2.90 -22.97
CA THR A 199 15.51 -3.91 -22.83
C THR A 199 15.78 -4.83 -21.66
N VAL A 200 14.68 -5.29 -21.06
CA VAL A 200 14.67 -6.25 -19.98
C VAL A 200 13.63 -7.32 -20.26
N LEU A 201 13.93 -8.51 -19.79
CA LEU A 201 12.99 -9.60 -19.72
C LEU A 201 12.38 -9.62 -18.31
N LEU A 202 11.07 -9.42 -18.24
CA LEU A 202 10.31 -9.64 -17.02
C LEU A 202 9.88 -11.11 -16.96
N GLN A 203 10.09 -11.74 -15.81
CA GLN A 203 9.66 -13.10 -15.53
C GLN A 203 8.99 -13.19 -14.16
N LEU A 204 7.79 -13.74 -14.13
CA LEU A 204 6.97 -13.86 -12.92
C LEU A 204 7.15 -15.25 -12.31
N HIS A 205 7.59 -15.26 -11.06
CA HIS A 205 7.68 -16.46 -10.24
C HIS A 205 6.65 -16.34 -9.13
N ALA A 206 5.68 -17.25 -9.08
CA ALA A 206 4.61 -17.23 -8.08
C ALA A 206 4.36 -18.63 -7.55
N LYS A 207 3.96 -18.74 -6.28
CA LYS A 207 3.44 -20.01 -5.74
C LYS A 207 2.21 -20.46 -6.53
N GLN A 208 1.96 -21.77 -6.54
CA GLN A 208 0.97 -22.39 -7.43
C GLN A 208 -0.44 -21.84 -7.21
N GLU A 209 -0.79 -21.53 -5.96
CA GLU A 209 -2.12 -21.04 -5.56
C GLU A 209 -2.40 -19.63 -6.10
N ILE A 210 -1.35 -18.84 -6.34
CA ILE A 210 -1.46 -17.47 -6.88
C ILE A 210 -1.26 -17.46 -8.40
N SER A 211 -0.40 -18.35 -8.91
CA SER A 211 -0.04 -18.43 -10.33
C SER A 211 -1.22 -18.66 -11.27
N CYS A 212 -2.28 -19.33 -10.81
CA CYS A 212 -3.49 -19.56 -11.60
C CYS A 212 -4.30 -18.28 -11.89
N TRP A 213 -4.08 -17.19 -11.15
CA TRP A 213 -4.78 -15.91 -11.33
C TRP A 213 -3.99 -14.89 -12.16
N LEU A 214 -2.80 -15.28 -12.63
CA LEU A 214 -1.82 -14.40 -13.27
C LEU A 214 -1.58 -14.82 -14.72
N ALA A 215 -2.07 -14.01 -15.67
CA ALA A 215 -1.98 -14.31 -17.09
C ALA A 215 -0.56 -14.10 -17.66
N THR A 216 0.09 -12.99 -17.31
CA THR A 216 1.40 -12.63 -17.87
C THR A 216 2.53 -13.25 -17.05
N ARG A 217 3.19 -14.27 -17.60
CA ARG A 217 4.34 -14.93 -16.94
C ARG A 217 5.70 -14.41 -17.38
N ARG A 218 5.82 -13.99 -18.64
CA ARG A 218 7.09 -13.55 -19.23
C ARG A 218 6.86 -12.48 -20.30
N ALA A 219 7.67 -11.43 -20.32
CA ALA A 219 7.59 -10.37 -21.32
C ALA A 219 8.95 -9.72 -21.57
N LEU A 220 9.41 -9.68 -22.83
CA LEU A 220 10.61 -8.94 -23.25
C LEU A 220 10.18 -7.56 -23.73
N LEU A 221 10.67 -6.51 -23.08
CA LEU A 221 10.19 -5.13 -23.30
C LEU A 221 11.33 -4.14 -23.17
N SER A 222 11.18 -2.96 -23.78
CA SER A 222 12.02 -1.81 -23.46
C SER A 222 11.81 -1.35 -22.01
N ASP A 223 12.80 -0.74 -21.39
CA ASP A 223 12.79 -0.37 -19.98
C ASP A 223 11.54 0.41 -19.56
N ARG A 224 11.15 1.40 -20.37
CA ARG A 224 9.98 2.24 -20.09
C ARG A 224 8.68 1.43 -20.10
N CYS A 225 8.54 0.51 -21.05
CA CYS A 225 7.39 -0.37 -21.15
C CYS A 225 7.41 -1.44 -20.05
N ALA A 226 8.58 -1.99 -19.74
CA ALA A 226 8.79 -2.96 -18.69
C ALA A 226 8.38 -2.38 -17.34
N VAL A 227 8.81 -1.18 -16.98
CA VAL A 227 8.44 -0.58 -15.68
C VAL A 227 6.93 -0.28 -15.59
N ARG A 228 6.30 0.15 -16.69
CA ARG A 228 4.83 0.33 -16.72
C ARG A 228 4.10 -0.99 -16.48
N LEU A 229 4.54 -2.06 -17.14
CA LEU A 229 3.96 -3.40 -16.94
C LEU A 229 4.26 -3.90 -15.51
N LEU A 230 5.48 -3.71 -15.01
CA LEU A 230 5.92 -4.11 -13.69
C LEU A 230 5.04 -3.52 -12.58
N ARG A 231 4.73 -2.23 -12.65
CA ARG A 231 3.82 -1.56 -11.69
C ARG A 231 2.42 -2.20 -11.70
N LYS A 232 1.88 -2.50 -12.88
CA LYS A 232 0.58 -3.19 -13.01
C LYS A 232 0.64 -4.63 -12.49
N MET A 233 1.74 -5.34 -12.75
CA MET A 233 1.96 -6.69 -12.22
C MET A 233 2.05 -6.68 -10.70
N ILE A 234 2.71 -5.69 -10.09
CA ILE A 234 2.75 -5.51 -8.62
C ILE A 234 1.34 -5.40 -8.06
N VAL A 235 0.53 -4.46 -8.56
CA VAL A 235 -0.83 -4.24 -8.04
C VAL A 235 -1.67 -5.51 -8.20
N ARG A 236 -1.61 -6.13 -9.39
CA ARG A 236 -2.37 -7.36 -9.67
C ARG A 236 -1.95 -8.52 -8.78
N THR A 237 -0.65 -8.76 -8.62
CA THR A 237 -0.12 -9.86 -7.83
C THR A 237 -0.38 -9.66 -6.34
N GLN A 238 -0.21 -8.44 -5.83
CA GLN A 238 -0.53 -8.10 -4.45
C GLN A 238 -2.02 -8.29 -4.15
N LEU A 239 -2.90 -7.85 -5.06
CA LEU A 239 -4.34 -8.08 -4.93
C LEU A 239 -4.65 -9.58 -4.90
N SER A 240 -4.07 -10.37 -5.81
CA SER A 240 -4.23 -11.83 -5.82
C SER A 240 -3.81 -12.46 -4.50
N VAL A 241 -2.67 -12.04 -3.91
CA VAL A 241 -2.27 -12.56 -2.60
C VAL A 241 -3.24 -12.14 -1.50
N ASN A 242 -3.67 -10.88 -1.48
CA ASN A 242 -4.61 -10.38 -0.46
C ASN A 242 -5.96 -11.11 -0.52
N VAL A 243 -6.50 -11.31 -1.73
CA VAL A 243 -7.74 -12.08 -1.94
C VAL A 243 -7.56 -13.51 -1.45
N TRP A 244 -6.51 -14.20 -1.90
CA TRP A 244 -6.25 -15.58 -1.50
C TRP A 244 -6.15 -15.71 0.02
N ARG A 245 -5.37 -14.85 0.67
CA ARG A 245 -5.24 -14.85 2.14
C ARG A 245 -6.56 -14.57 2.85
N SER A 246 -7.31 -13.58 2.38
CA SER A 246 -8.59 -13.24 3.00
C SER A 246 -9.60 -14.39 2.94
N VAL A 247 -9.60 -15.15 1.85
CA VAL A 247 -10.43 -16.35 1.68
C VAL A 247 -9.99 -17.45 2.65
N GLN A 248 -8.67 -17.61 2.89
CA GLN A 248 -8.18 -18.56 3.89
C GLN A 248 -8.55 -18.15 5.33
N ASP A 249 -8.56 -16.85 5.63
CA ASP A 249 -8.86 -16.34 6.97
C ASP A 249 -10.38 -16.31 7.25
N ASN A 250 -11.18 -15.84 6.28
CA ASN A 250 -12.64 -15.76 6.33
C ASN A 250 -13.25 -15.69 4.92
N ASP A 251 -13.82 -16.81 4.46
CA ASP A 251 -14.41 -16.93 3.13
C ASP A 251 -15.64 -16.04 2.90
N ASP A 252 -16.36 -15.65 3.96
CA ASP A 252 -17.59 -14.85 3.83
C ASP A 252 -17.32 -13.40 3.39
N GLN A 253 -16.13 -12.87 3.68
CA GLN A 253 -15.78 -11.47 3.40
C GLN A 253 -14.37 -11.34 2.82
N PRO A 254 -14.15 -11.79 1.56
CA PRO A 254 -12.85 -11.66 0.93
C PRO A 254 -12.46 -10.18 0.78
N TYR A 255 -11.15 -9.95 0.76
CA TYR A 255 -10.55 -8.67 0.45
C TYR A 255 -10.88 -8.29 -0.99
N ILE A 256 -11.26 -7.03 -1.19
CA ILE A 256 -11.54 -6.47 -2.52
C ILE A 256 -10.65 -5.25 -2.73
N SER A 257 -10.75 -4.29 -1.82
CA SER A 257 -9.92 -3.10 -1.76
C SER A 257 -10.00 -2.47 -0.38
N SER A 258 -9.02 -1.65 -0.06
CA SER A 258 -8.99 -0.72 1.07
C SER A 258 -10.26 0.13 1.17
N GLY A 259 -10.78 0.62 0.04
CA GLY A 259 -12.03 1.37 -0.02
C GLY A 259 -13.24 0.55 0.44
N VAL A 260 -13.35 -0.70 -0.01
CA VAL A 260 -14.42 -1.61 0.41
C VAL A 260 -14.29 -1.96 1.90
N ASP A 261 -13.08 -2.25 2.39
CA ASP A 261 -12.85 -2.54 3.80
C ASP A 261 -13.16 -1.33 4.68
N ARG A 262 -12.81 -0.12 4.23
CA ARG A 262 -13.17 1.14 4.89
C ARG A 262 -14.69 1.27 4.96
N LEU A 263 -15.41 1.01 3.87
CA LEU A 263 -16.87 1.02 3.83
C LEU A 263 -17.48 -0.02 4.78
N ARG A 264 -16.95 -1.25 4.82
CA ARG A 264 -17.39 -2.29 5.78
C ARG A 264 -17.25 -1.81 7.22
N LYS A 265 -16.13 -1.17 7.58
CA LYS A 265 -15.94 -0.59 8.93
C LYS A 265 -16.90 0.56 9.21
N ILE A 266 -17.16 1.41 8.24
CA ILE A 266 -18.14 2.51 8.35
C ILE A 266 -19.54 1.96 8.65
N ILE A 267 -19.97 0.94 7.90
CA ILE A 267 -21.27 0.28 8.09
C ILE A 267 -21.32 -0.37 9.48
N ALA A 268 -20.29 -1.11 9.88
CA ALA A 268 -20.23 -1.73 11.20
C ALA A 268 -20.27 -0.71 12.36
N ILE A 269 -19.62 0.45 12.20
CA ILE A 269 -19.70 1.56 13.18
C ILE A 269 -21.12 2.10 13.25
N ARG A 270 -21.76 2.33 12.09
CA ARG A 270 -23.16 2.78 12.03
C ARG A 270 -24.08 1.79 12.75
N GLU A 271 -24.03 0.51 12.42
CA GLU A 271 -24.90 -0.51 13.03
C GLU A 271 -24.69 -0.62 14.53
N ARG A 272 -23.45 -0.51 15.00
CA ARG A 272 -23.12 -0.66 16.42
C ARG A 272 -23.45 0.56 17.28
N PHE A 273 -23.34 1.77 16.73
CA PHE A 273 -23.39 3.02 17.51
C PHE A 273 -24.50 3.99 17.10
N ALA A 274 -25.30 3.67 16.08
CA ALA A 274 -26.42 4.50 15.68
C ALA A 274 -27.44 4.63 16.82
N THR A 275 -27.71 5.88 17.21
CA THR A 275 -28.87 6.19 18.02
C THR A 275 -30.00 6.56 17.06
N LEU A 276 -31.07 5.76 17.01
CA LEU A 276 -32.29 6.15 16.33
C LEU A 276 -32.77 7.46 16.95
N GLN A 277 -32.84 8.53 16.15
CA GLN A 277 -33.57 9.73 16.60
C GLN A 277 -35.04 9.32 16.72
N PRO A 278 -35.74 9.68 17.81
CA PRO A 278 -37.19 9.54 17.82
C PRO A 278 -37.73 10.33 16.64
N GLN A 279 -38.57 9.69 15.82
CA GLN A 279 -39.34 10.38 14.80
C GLN A 279 -40.04 11.55 15.49
N ARG A 280 -39.73 12.77 15.07
CA ARG A 280 -40.52 13.93 15.47
C ARG A 280 -41.84 13.76 14.74
N ASP A 281 -42.85 13.28 15.46
CA ASP A 281 -44.23 13.32 14.98
C ASP A 281 -44.53 14.76 14.58
N VAL A 282 -44.69 14.97 13.28
CA VAL A 282 -45.12 16.24 12.71
C VAL A 282 -46.60 16.36 13.10
N THR A 283 -46.86 17.18 14.11
CA THR A 283 -48.21 17.64 14.47
C THR A 283 -48.52 18.92 13.72
#